data_AF-D2V3X8-F1
#
_entry.id   AF-D2V3X8-F1
#
_cell.length_a   1.000
_cell.length_b   1.000
_cell.length_c   1.000
_cell.angle_alpha   90.00
_cell.angle_beta   90.00
_cell.angle_gamma   90.00
#
_symmetry.space_group_name_H-M   'P 1'
#
loop_
_entity.id
_entity.type
_entity.pdbx_description
1 polymer ?
#
loop_
_entity_poly.entity_id
_entity_poly.type
_entity_poly.pdbx_seq_one_letter_code
_entity_poly.pdbx_strand_id
1 'polypeptide(L)'
;MDQCYSKHVVDQQQTKSYQRNYQVLIDIPDEIIIEILKYIPSEIIIGKCSLISKQWYESCWKVPFSIRVKTRRAASIFEETLKSERFDTCLRIQRLDFSFVPIIGNSLELISSSPSMKSLQHLNLTRCRVTSQEIKILADSPNIRLLSSLILSGCLIGVDGVKLLCQSTNFSHLKVLDLCDCSLTPEALYHLSSSPNFFRLLSLNLRNCLVGDEGAKQLSQSQFITQLTHLDLTFSQVGLEGIKSLSNSRNLSNIIHLDLSHCEITDNGTKQLSSSPYLSNLTNLNLTFCKLGPESSQFIAESFHLNKLINLNLSYCKIGYEEMKMLSARVKHLVCVGSTVVNHSVGRNKDSSTVSNTVSTAPHTTIRMLQPAMLC
;
A
#
# COMPACT_ATOMS: atom_id res chain seq x y z
N MET A 1 65.17 43.98 47.31
CA MET A 1 65.15 45.30 47.96
C MET A 1 64.37 46.24 47.06
N ASP A 2 63.56 47.09 47.67
CA ASP A 2 62.42 47.75 47.04
C ASP A 2 62.72 49.06 46.27
N GLN A 3 61.71 49.46 45.49
CA GLN A 3 61.39 50.83 45.05
C GLN A 3 62.37 51.58 44.12
N CYS A 4 61.93 51.90 42.88
CA CYS A 4 61.42 53.25 42.57
C CYS A 4 60.99 53.47 41.09
N TYR A 5 59.78 54.00 40.91
CA TYR A 5 59.35 55.04 39.96
C TYR A 5 59.62 54.97 38.42
N SER A 6 58.51 54.73 37.70
CA SER A 6 57.81 55.71 36.83
C SER A 6 58.16 55.87 35.34
N LYS A 7 57.08 56.18 34.56
CA LYS A 7 56.89 56.52 33.11
C LYS A 7 56.36 55.37 32.25
N HIS A 8 55.28 55.48 31.45
CA HIS A 8 54.21 56.49 31.19
C HIS A 8 52.89 55.70 31.04
N VAL A 9 51.72 56.08 31.56
CA VAL A 9 50.73 57.11 31.12
C VAL A 9 50.27 56.95 29.65
N VAL A 10 48.93 56.78 29.46
CA VAL A 10 48.17 56.53 28.20
C VAL A 10 48.46 55.17 27.54
N ASP A 11 47.55 54.21 27.46
CA ASP A 11 46.22 54.32 26.83
C ASP A 11 45.18 53.32 27.41
N GLN A 12 44.25 53.80 28.24
CA GLN A 12 43.16 52.99 28.81
C GLN A 12 41.91 52.91 27.89
N GLN A 13 42.01 53.27 26.60
CA GLN A 13 40.88 53.20 25.67
C GLN A 13 40.86 51.95 24.78
N GLN A 14 41.94 51.17 24.69
CA GLN A 14 42.00 49.97 23.83
C GLN A 14 41.45 48.67 24.44
N THR A 15 41.17 48.62 25.75
CA THR A 15 40.60 47.42 26.43
C THR A 15 39.07 47.45 26.59
N LYS A 16 38.37 48.34 25.86
CA LYS A 16 36.88 48.33 25.77
C LYS A 16 36.31 47.92 24.42
N SER A 17 37.15 47.54 23.45
CA SER A 17 36.74 47.13 22.10
C SER A 17 36.54 45.61 21.92
N TYR A 18 37.09 44.77 22.80
CA TYR A 18 37.07 43.30 22.68
C TYR A 18 35.84 42.59 23.27
N GLN A 19 34.81 43.34 23.71
CA GLN A 19 33.52 42.78 24.15
C GLN A 19 32.33 43.36 23.37
N ARG A 20 32.42 43.34 22.03
CA ARG A 20 31.25 43.55 21.15
C ARG A 20 30.75 42.23 20.57
N ASN A 21 30.00 41.51 21.40
CA ASN A 21 28.82 40.71 21.04
C ASN A 21 28.86 39.96 19.69
N TYR A 22 29.77 38.99 19.56
CA TYR A 22 29.57 37.84 18.65
C TYR A 22 28.53 36.88 19.25
N GLN A 23 27.30 37.36 19.41
CA GLN A 23 26.17 36.52 19.80
C GLN A 23 24.86 37.08 19.25
N VAL A 24 24.83 37.27 17.93
CA VAL A 24 23.59 37.03 17.19
C VAL A 24 23.33 35.53 17.30
N LEU A 25 22.69 35.12 18.39
CA LEU A 25 21.87 33.92 18.40
C LEU A 25 20.84 34.13 17.29
N ILE A 26 21.06 33.49 16.15
CA ILE A 26 20.05 33.38 15.10
C ILE A 26 19.00 32.44 15.68
N ASP A 27 18.07 33.03 16.43
CA ASP A 27 16.96 32.33 17.03
C ASP A 27 16.06 31.88 15.87
N ILE A 28 16.13 30.58 15.55
CA ILE A 28 15.46 30.03 14.38
C ILE A 28 13.95 30.10 14.67
N PRO A 29 13.13 30.81 13.87
CA PRO A 29 11.70 30.90 14.11
C PRO A 29 11.05 29.52 14.18
N ASP A 30 10.09 29.33 15.09
CA ASP A 30 9.32 28.08 15.25
C ASP A 30 8.82 27.54 13.91
N GLU A 31 8.36 28.41 13.01
CA GLU A 31 7.86 28.04 11.68
C GLU A 31 8.94 27.34 10.83
N ILE A 32 10.20 27.80 10.90
CA ILE A 32 11.33 27.18 10.21
C ILE A 32 11.70 25.85 10.87
N ILE A 33 11.68 25.77 12.20
CA ILE A 33 11.90 24.49 12.92
C ILE A 33 10.82 23.47 12.54
N ILE A 34 9.55 23.86 12.54
CA ILE A 34 8.41 23.03 12.15
C ILE A 34 8.53 22.59 10.69
N GLU A 35 8.96 23.47 9.78
CA GLU A 35 9.18 23.12 8.38
C GLU A 35 10.32 22.09 8.24
N ILE A 36 11.46 22.30 8.89
CA ILE A 36 12.57 21.34 8.93
C ILE A 36 12.09 19.97 9.46
N LEU A 37 11.33 19.96 10.55
CA LEU A 37 10.82 18.75 11.18
C LEU A 37 9.91 17.91 10.26
N LYS A 38 9.19 18.51 9.29
CA LYS A 38 8.37 17.76 8.32
C LYS A 38 9.18 16.79 7.44
N TYR A 39 10.48 17.03 7.29
CA TYR A 39 11.39 16.20 6.50
C TYR A 39 12.20 15.20 7.35
N ILE A 40 11.98 15.17 8.67
CA ILE A 40 12.71 14.31 9.61
C ILE A 40 11.82 13.11 10.01
N PRO A 41 12.34 11.86 10.01
CA PRO A 41 11.62 10.70 10.52
C PRO A 41 11.15 10.86 11.97
N SER A 42 9.92 10.44 12.26
CA SER A 42 9.27 10.58 13.58
C SER A 42 10.11 10.05 14.74
N GLU A 43 10.83 8.95 14.55
CA GLU A 43 11.71 8.34 15.55
C GLU A 43 12.91 9.25 15.90
N ILE A 44 13.41 10.00 14.92
CA ILE A 44 14.50 10.98 15.09
C ILE A 44 13.96 12.25 15.76
N ILE A 45 12.73 12.68 15.41
CA ILE A 45 12.06 13.80 16.09
C ILE A 45 11.93 13.51 17.59
N ILE A 46 11.32 12.37 17.94
CA ILE A 46 11.07 11.97 19.32
C ILE A 46 12.37 11.72 20.09
N GLY A 47 13.33 11.01 19.49
CA GLY A 47 14.54 10.54 20.17
C GLY A 47 15.75 11.48 20.13
N LYS A 48 15.76 12.50 19.27
CA LYS A 48 16.90 13.42 19.11
C LYS A 48 16.48 14.89 19.04
N CYS A 49 15.55 15.26 18.16
CA CYS A 49 15.18 16.67 17.99
C CYS A 49 14.55 17.27 19.26
N SER A 50 13.72 16.49 19.96
CA SER A 50 13.12 16.85 21.24
C SER A 50 14.15 17.18 22.35
N LEU A 51 15.41 16.76 22.19
CA LEU A 51 16.49 16.93 23.16
C LEU A 51 17.43 18.11 22.83
N ILE A 52 17.24 18.79 21.69
CA ILE A 52 18.13 19.88 21.23
C ILE A 52 18.00 21.12 22.13
N SER A 53 16.77 21.58 22.38
CA SER A 53 16.47 22.71 23.26
C SER A 53 14.98 22.70 23.63
N LYS A 54 14.58 23.55 24.58
CA LYS A 54 13.16 23.75 24.94
C LYS A 54 12.29 24.14 23.74
N GLN A 55 12.79 25.04 22.88
CA GLN A 55 12.07 25.49 21.68
C GLN A 55 11.86 24.34 20.67
N TRP A 56 12.90 23.54 20.47
CA TRP A 56 12.81 22.35 19.62
C TRP A 56 11.85 21.32 20.20
N TYR A 57 11.89 21.08 21.51
CA TYR A 57 10.93 20.22 22.21
C TYR A 57 9.49 20.67 21.96
N GLU A 58 9.18 21.95 22.17
CA GLU A 58 7.82 22.49 21.96
C GLU A 58 7.40 22.46 20.48
N SER A 59 8.35 22.62 19.55
CA SER A 59 8.11 22.54 18.11
C SER A 59 7.90 21.10 17.59
N CYS A 60 8.57 20.11 18.19
CA CYS A 60 8.44 18.69 17.83
C CYS A 60 6.97 18.21 17.88
N TRP A 61 6.18 18.70 18.83
CA TRP A 61 4.79 18.26 19.01
C TRP A 61 3.79 19.02 18.11
N LYS A 62 4.26 19.93 17.24
CA LYS A 62 3.39 20.68 16.30
C LYS A 62 3.29 20.02 14.91
N VAL A 63 4.15 19.02 14.61
CA VAL A 63 4.14 18.26 13.34
C VAL A 63 3.35 16.95 13.44
N PRO A 64 2.84 16.40 12.31
CA PRO A 64 2.21 15.09 12.28
C PRO A 64 3.23 13.95 12.40
N PHE A 65 2.90 12.93 13.20
CA PHE A 65 3.74 11.76 13.42
C PHE A 65 3.30 10.53 12.60
N SER A 66 4.28 9.76 12.17
CA SER A 66 4.15 8.44 11.56
C SER A 66 4.83 7.42 12.45
N ILE A 67 4.06 6.64 13.21
CA ILE A 67 4.57 5.73 14.26
C ILE A 67 4.44 4.28 13.80
N ARG A 68 5.56 3.54 13.82
CA ARG A 68 5.59 2.09 13.59
C ARG A 68 5.94 1.33 14.87
N VAL A 69 4.97 0.60 15.40
CA VAL A 69 5.11 -0.28 16.56
C VAL A 69 5.54 -1.66 16.07
N LYS A 70 6.82 -2.02 16.29
CA LYS A 70 7.42 -3.28 15.80
C LYS A 70 7.40 -4.45 16.78
N THR A 71 7.10 -4.21 18.06
CA THR A 71 7.16 -5.23 19.11
C THR A 71 6.07 -5.01 20.15
N ARG A 72 5.70 -6.06 20.90
CA ARG A 72 4.78 -5.95 22.04
C ARG A 72 5.27 -4.96 23.11
N ARG A 73 6.59 -4.91 23.38
CA ARG A 73 7.17 -3.94 24.32
C ARG A 73 6.99 -2.50 23.84
N ALA A 74 7.15 -2.26 22.53
CA ALA A 74 6.88 -0.95 21.93
C ALA A 74 5.38 -0.61 21.98
N ALA A 75 4.49 -1.60 21.84
CA ALA A 75 3.05 -1.40 22.01
C ALA A 75 2.70 -0.94 23.44
N SER A 76 3.20 -1.62 24.47
CA SER A 76 2.95 -1.22 25.87
C SER A 76 3.46 0.19 26.18
N ILE A 77 4.67 0.55 25.73
CA ILE A 77 5.23 1.91 25.90
C ILE A 77 4.38 2.95 25.15
N PHE A 78 3.89 2.61 23.95
CA PHE A 78 3.00 3.48 23.19
C PHE A 78 1.64 3.67 23.89
N GLU A 79 1.04 2.60 24.43
CA GLU A 79 -0.19 2.67 25.21
C GLU A 79 -0.03 3.47 26.51
N GLU A 80 1.10 3.33 27.22
CA GLU A 80 1.45 4.18 28.36
C GLU A 80 1.60 5.65 27.95
N THR A 81 2.16 5.92 26.77
CA THR A 81 2.28 7.27 26.20
C THR A 81 0.91 7.88 25.89
N LEU A 82 -0.02 7.09 25.33
CA LEU A 82 -1.40 7.51 25.06
C LEU A 82 -2.25 7.75 26.32
N LYS A 83 -1.84 7.23 27.48
CA LYS A 83 -2.46 7.50 28.80
C LYS A 83 -1.86 8.72 29.51
N SER A 84 -0.82 9.35 28.94
CA SER A 84 -0.13 10.46 29.59
C SER A 84 -0.72 11.80 29.18
N GLU A 85 -1.27 12.52 30.16
CA GLU A 85 -1.81 13.90 30.02
C GLU A 85 -0.84 14.88 29.34
N ARG A 86 0.46 14.56 29.32
CA ARG A 86 1.51 15.32 28.62
C ARG A 86 1.28 15.46 27.11
N PHE A 87 0.53 14.55 26.49
CA PHE A 87 0.40 14.45 25.03
C PHE A 87 -1.02 14.69 24.49
N ASP A 88 -2.03 14.75 25.35
CA ASP A 88 -3.47 14.70 25.00
C ASP A 88 -3.98 15.75 24.00
N THR A 89 -3.29 16.88 23.84
CA THR A 89 -3.70 17.96 22.94
C THR A 89 -2.71 18.26 21.81
N CYS A 90 -1.46 17.79 21.92
CA CYS A 90 -0.39 18.12 20.99
C CYS A 90 -0.01 16.96 20.06
N LEU A 91 -0.01 15.72 20.54
CA LEU A 91 0.47 14.58 19.75
C LEU A 91 -0.51 14.26 18.59
N ARG A 92 -0.14 14.60 17.36
CA ARG A 92 -0.97 14.37 16.16
C ARG A 92 -0.46 13.18 15.38
N ILE A 93 -1.10 12.02 15.52
CA ILE A 93 -0.69 10.81 14.79
C ILE A 93 -1.45 10.76 13.46
N GLN A 94 -0.70 10.79 12.35
CA GLN A 94 -1.24 10.72 10.99
C GLN A 94 -1.12 9.31 10.40
N ARG A 95 -0.06 8.57 10.76
CA ARG A 95 0.12 7.17 10.39
C ARG A 95 0.43 6.33 11.60
N LEU A 96 -0.24 5.19 11.73
CA LEU A 96 -0.02 4.22 12.79
C LEU A 96 0.08 2.82 12.19
N ASP A 97 1.21 2.16 12.43
CA ASP A 97 1.53 0.85 11.87
C ASP A 97 1.84 -0.12 13.01
N PHE A 98 0.93 -1.06 13.24
CA PHE A 98 1.03 -2.14 14.23
C PHE A 98 1.31 -3.49 13.57
N SER A 99 1.60 -3.53 12.26
CA SER A 99 1.66 -4.79 11.50
C SER A 99 2.51 -5.87 12.18
N PHE A 100 1.97 -7.08 12.23
CA PHE A 100 2.50 -8.27 12.90
C PHE A 100 2.65 -8.17 14.45
N VAL A 101 2.22 -7.06 15.08
CA VAL A 101 2.09 -6.95 16.53
C VAL A 101 0.64 -7.25 16.93
N PRO A 102 0.39 -8.33 17.69
CA PRO A 102 -0.96 -8.65 18.15
C PRO A 102 -1.50 -7.54 19.05
N ILE A 103 -2.71 -7.08 18.73
CA ILE A 103 -3.53 -6.23 19.58
C ILE A 103 -4.29 -7.18 20.52
N ILE A 104 -4.25 -6.92 21.83
CA ILE A 104 -4.77 -7.82 22.86
C ILE A 104 -5.47 -7.00 23.94
N GLY A 105 -6.69 -7.38 24.31
CA GLY A 105 -7.48 -6.61 25.29
C GLY A 105 -7.78 -5.21 24.78
N ASN A 106 -7.81 -4.24 25.70
CA ASN A 106 -8.35 -2.89 25.45
C ASN A 106 -7.41 -1.96 24.66
N SER A 107 -6.30 -2.46 24.09
CA SER A 107 -5.33 -1.64 23.33
C SER A 107 -5.99 -0.82 22.21
N LEU A 108 -6.93 -1.41 21.46
CA LEU A 108 -7.61 -0.70 20.37
C LEU A 108 -8.67 0.27 20.87
N GLU A 109 -9.29 0.01 22.02
CA GLU A 109 -10.22 0.96 22.67
C GLU A 109 -9.48 2.23 23.08
N LEU A 110 -8.29 2.09 23.67
CA LEU A 110 -7.41 3.20 24.01
C LEU A 110 -6.98 4.00 22.76
N ILE A 111 -6.60 3.31 21.68
CA ILE A 111 -6.26 3.97 20.41
C ILE A 111 -7.48 4.72 19.84
N SER A 112 -8.64 4.07 19.74
CA SER A 112 -9.89 4.68 19.23
C SER A 112 -10.36 5.89 20.05
N SER A 113 -10.19 5.86 21.38
CA SER A 113 -10.63 6.91 22.30
C SER A 113 -9.60 8.04 22.48
N SER A 114 -8.32 7.82 22.13
CA SER A 114 -7.28 8.85 22.27
C SER A 114 -7.50 10.05 21.33
N PRO A 115 -7.48 11.29 21.86
CA PRO A 115 -7.52 12.51 21.04
C PRO A 115 -6.39 12.61 20.01
N SER A 116 -5.27 11.92 20.24
CA SER A 116 -4.11 11.89 19.34
C SER A 116 -4.43 11.31 17.96
N MET A 117 -5.52 10.55 17.84
CA MET A 117 -5.98 9.93 16.58
C MET A 117 -6.89 10.81 15.73
N LYS A 118 -7.22 12.04 16.17
CA LYS A 118 -8.09 12.98 15.40
C LYS A 118 -7.55 13.31 14.00
N SER A 119 -6.25 13.12 13.75
CA SER A 119 -5.60 13.34 12.46
C SER A 119 -5.18 12.04 11.77
N LEU A 120 -5.60 10.86 12.26
CA LEU A 120 -5.18 9.56 11.75
C LEU A 120 -5.74 9.33 10.33
N GLN A 121 -4.83 9.21 9.36
CA GLN A 121 -5.13 9.02 7.95
C GLN A 121 -4.73 7.64 7.42
N HIS A 122 -3.79 6.96 8.07
CA HIS A 122 -3.35 5.62 7.69
C HIS A 122 -3.23 4.74 8.93
N LEU A 123 -3.91 3.59 8.91
CA LEU A 123 -3.88 2.60 9.98
C LEU A 123 -3.56 1.22 9.39
N ASN A 124 -2.44 0.64 9.79
CA ASN A 124 -2.04 -0.72 9.37
C ASN A 124 -2.10 -1.68 10.55
N LEU A 125 -2.99 -2.67 10.43
CA LEU A 125 -3.26 -3.73 11.39
C LEU A 125 -3.02 -5.13 10.79
N THR A 126 -2.15 -5.24 9.78
CA THR A 126 -1.83 -6.52 9.11
C THR A 126 -1.46 -7.59 10.13
N ARG A 127 -2.21 -8.71 10.17
CA ARG A 127 -2.02 -9.85 11.09
C ARG A 127 -1.95 -9.48 12.58
N CYS A 128 -2.62 -8.39 12.98
CA CYS A 128 -2.73 -7.96 14.39
C CYS A 128 -3.76 -8.76 15.21
N ARG A 129 -4.39 -9.79 14.63
CA ARG A 129 -5.50 -10.59 15.22
C ARG A 129 -6.79 -9.82 15.47
N VAL A 130 -7.04 -8.77 14.68
CA VAL A 130 -8.29 -8.00 14.69
C VAL A 130 -9.46 -8.91 14.29
N THR A 131 -10.54 -8.90 15.07
CA THR A 131 -11.82 -9.57 14.77
C THR A 131 -12.91 -8.54 14.47
N SER A 132 -14.15 -8.98 14.24
CA SER A 132 -15.29 -8.07 14.12
C SER A 132 -15.53 -7.20 15.36
N GLN A 133 -15.12 -7.63 16.56
CA GLN A 133 -15.23 -6.83 17.78
C GLN A 133 -14.28 -5.61 17.76
N GLU A 134 -13.03 -5.82 17.38
CA GLU A 134 -12.06 -4.74 17.18
C GLU A 134 -12.47 -3.79 16.04
N ILE A 135 -13.09 -4.31 14.97
CA ILE A 135 -13.67 -3.45 13.91
C ILE A 135 -14.81 -2.59 14.47
N LYS A 136 -15.65 -3.11 15.36
CA LYS A 136 -16.68 -2.29 16.03
C LYS A 136 -16.06 -1.14 16.83
N ILE A 137 -14.97 -1.39 17.55
CA ILE A 137 -14.24 -0.36 18.32
C ILE A 137 -13.65 0.74 17.42
N LEU A 138 -13.27 0.43 16.17
CA LEU A 138 -12.88 1.43 15.17
C LEU A 138 -14.10 2.15 14.57
N ALA A 139 -15.16 1.41 14.27
CA ALA A 139 -16.42 1.91 13.72
C ALA A 139 -17.10 2.93 14.66
N ASP A 140 -17.03 2.70 15.98
CA ASP A 140 -17.61 3.54 17.02
C ASP A 140 -16.63 4.63 17.53
N SER A 141 -15.42 4.73 16.98
CA SER A 141 -14.39 5.67 17.44
C SER A 141 -14.86 7.14 17.37
N PRO A 142 -14.71 7.93 18.45
CA PRO A 142 -15.02 9.36 18.40
C PRO A 142 -13.96 10.19 17.65
N ASN A 143 -12.72 9.68 17.50
CA ASN A 143 -11.58 10.42 16.96
C ASN A 143 -11.15 9.99 15.54
N ILE A 144 -11.22 8.70 15.21
CA ILE A 144 -10.76 8.17 13.92
C ILE A 144 -11.84 8.44 12.86
N ARG A 145 -11.84 9.65 12.29
CA ARG A 145 -12.87 10.11 11.31
C ARG A 145 -12.32 10.51 9.94
N LEU A 146 -11.00 10.64 9.82
CA LEU A 146 -10.29 11.09 8.61
C LEU A 146 -9.46 9.97 7.97
N LEU A 147 -9.78 8.72 8.31
CA LEU A 147 -9.01 7.57 7.85
C LEU A 147 -9.13 7.43 6.32
N SER A 148 -7.99 7.50 5.64
CA SER A 148 -7.87 7.41 4.18
C SER A 148 -7.34 6.05 3.70
N SER A 149 -6.69 5.31 4.60
CA SER A 149 -6.11 4.00 4.33
C SER A 149 -6.26 3.11 5.56
N LEU A 150 -6.92 1.97 5.37
CA LEU A 150 -7.11 0.93 6.40
C LEU A 150 -6.60 -0.40 5.84
N ILE A 151 -5.57 -0.95 6.47
CA ILE A 151 -4.96 -2.22 6.07
C ILE A 151 -5.27 -3.26 7.15
N LEU A 152 -6.06 -4.27 6.80
CA LEU A 152 -6.52 -5.34 7.69
C LEU A 152 -6.01 -6.72 7.26
N SER A 153 -5.05 -6.78 6.33
CA SER A 153 -4.59 -8.04 5.73
C SER A 153 -4.29 -9.15 6.75
N GLY A 154 -4.88 -10.33 6.58
CA GLY A 154 -4.71 -11.47 7.47
C GLY A 154 -5.36 -11.29 8.85
N CYS A 155 -6.45 -10.54 8.94
CA CYS A 155 -7.28 -10.42 10.15
C CYS A 155 -8.64 -11.10 9.98
N LEU A 156 -9.10 -11.77 11.03
CA LEU A 156 -10.29 -12.63 11.01
C LEU A 156 -11.58 -11.81 11.25
N ILE A 157 -11.79 -10.78 10.42
CA ILE A 157 -12.93 -9.88 10.55
C ILE A 157 -14.23 -10.50 10.00
N GLY A 158 -14.11 -11.37 8.99
CA GLY A 158 -15.23 -12.04 8.32
C GLY A 158 -16.29 -11.08 7.74
N VAL A 159 -17.46 -11.63 7.45
CA VAL A 159 -18.60 -10.86 6.92
C VAL A 159 -19.08 -9.81 7.93
N ASP A 160 -19.12 -10.13 9.22
CA ASP A 160 -19.65 -9.22 10.25
C ASP A 160 -18.75 -8.01 10.49
N GLY A 161 -17.43 -8.17 10.40
CA GLY A 161 -16.50 -7.04 10.36
C GLY A 161 -16.75 -6.14 9.16
N VAL A 162 -16.99 -6.72 7.97
CA VAL A 162 -17.33 -5.92 6.79
C VAL A 162 -18.68 -5.20 6.95
N LYS A 163 -19.71 -5.84 7.53
CA LYS A 163 -20.99 -5.18 7.87
C LYS A 163 -20.76 -3.93 8.76
N LEU A 164 -19.90 -4.03 9.78
CA LEU A 164 -19.56 -2.92 10.66
C LEU A 164 -18.77 -1.81 9.95
N LEU A 165 -17.80 -2.15 9.09
CA LEU A 165 -17.13 -1.18 8.20
C LEU A 165 -18.13 -0.45 7.31
N CYS A 166 -19.11 -1.17 6.76
CA CYS A 166 -20.13 -0.62 5.86
C CYS A 166 -21.11 0.33 6.56
N GLN A 167 -21.34 0.15 7.86
CA GLN A 167 -22.33 0.91 8.64
C GLN A 167 -21.76 2.23 9.22
N SER A 168 -20.45 2.31 9.50
CA SER A 168 -19.87 3.52 10.10
C SER A 168 -19.39 4.57 9.10
N THR A 169 -19.84 5.80 9.30
CA THR A 169 -19.41 6.98 8.55
C THR A 169 -17.96 7.40 8.84
N ASN A 170 -17.31 6.84 9.87
CA ASN A 170 -15.88 7.05 10.14
C ASN A 170 -14.98 6.60 8.98
N PHE A 171 -15.45 5.64 8.18
CA PHE A 171 -14.74 5.10 7.02
C PHE A 171 -15.08 5.81 5.70
N SER A 172 -15.91 6.87 5.73
CA SER A 172 -16.34 7.62 4.53
C SER A 172 -15.21 8.38 3.78
N HIS A 173 -14.03 8.48 4.40
CA HIS A 173 -12.83 9.07 3.82
C HIS A 173 -11.87 8.04 3.19
N LEU A 174 -12.16 6.74 3.28
CA LEU A 174 -11.27 5.70 2.79
C LEU A 174 -11.06 5.77 1.27
N LYS A 175 -9.79 5.81 0.89
CA LYS A 175 -9.27 5.69 -0.47
C LYS A 175 -8.60 4.34 -0.71
N VAL A 176 -8.05 3.73 0.34
CA VAL A 176 -7.39 2.42 0.29
C VAL A 176 -7.99 1.52 1.37
N LEU A 177 -8.51 0.36 0.97
CA LEU A 177 -9.01 -0.66 1.87
C LEU A 177 -8.37 -2.00 1.49
N ASP A 178 -7.57 -2.57 2.39
CA ASP A 178 -6.97 -3.88 2.21
C ASP A 178 -7.62 -4.90 3.14
N LEU A 179 -8.30 -5.86 2.52
CA LEU A 179 -8.99 -7.00 3.14
C LEU A 179 -8.41 -8.33 2.63
N CYS A 180 -7.14 -8.35 2.24
CA CYS A 180 -6.46 -9.57 1.80
C CYS A 180 -6.49 -10.62 2.93
N ASP A 181 -6.84 -11.87 2.64
CA ASP A 181 -6.79 -12.97 3.62
C ASP A 181 -7.71 -12.74 4.85
N CYS A 182 -8.83 -12.03 4.67
CA CYS A 182 -9.79 -11.67 5.73
C CYS A 182 -10.98 -12.64 5.88
N SER A 183 -10.90 -13.85 5.29
CA SER A 183 -11.97 -14.86 5.29
C SER A 183 -13.32 -14.36 4.76
N LEU A 184 -13.29 -13.57 3.67
CA LEU A 184 -14.51 -13.00 3.08
C LEU A 184 -15.17 -13.96 2.07
N THR A 185 -16.50 -13.83 1.97
CA THR A 185 -17.41 -14.58 1.08
C THR A 185 -18.14 -13.59 0.15
N PRO A 186 -19.01 -14.04 -0.79
CA PRO A 186 -19.81 -13.12 -1.60
C PRO A 186 -20.70 -12.19 -0.75
N GLU A 187 -21.22 -12.66 0.40
CA GLU A 187 -22.07 -11.84 1.30
C GLU A 187 -21.34 -10.57 1.79
N ALA A 188 -20.03 -10.66 2.06
CA ALA A 188 -19.24 -9.48 2.44
C ALA A 188 -19.18 -8.45 1.29
N LEU A 189 -19.12 -8.90 0.04
CA LEU A 189 -19.09 -8.04 -1.13
C LEU A 189 -20.44 -7.37 -1.39
N TYR A 190 -21.56 -8.07 -1.15
CA TYR A 190 -22.89 -7.47 -1.19
C TYR A 190 -23.03 -6.28 -0.23
N HIS A 191 -22.50 -6.40 0.99
CA HIS A 191 -22.49 -5.29 1.95
C HIS A 191 -21.56 -4.15 1.50
N LEU A 192 -20.36 -4.48 1.03
CA LEU A 192 -19.38 -3.49 0.57
C LEU A 192 -19.89 -2.71 -0.65
N SER A 193 -20.48 -3.39 -1.64
CA SER A 193 -21.02 -2.80 -2.87
C SER A 193 -22.25 -1.93 -2.62
N SER A 194 -23.00 -2.21 -1.56
CA SER A 194 -24.24 -1.51 -1.19
C SER A 194 -24.03 -0.38 -0.19
N SER A 195 -22.81 -0.19 0.35
CA SER A 195 -22.54 0.86 1.32
C SER A 195 -22.24 2.21 0.65
N PRO A 196 -22.92 3.31 1.05
CA PRO A 196 -22.64 4.65 0.55
C PRO A 196 -21.31 5.22 1.06
N ASN A 197 -20.66 4.59 2.05
CA ASN A 197 -19.45 5.13 2.68
C ASN A 197 -18.21 5.02 1.77
N PHE A 198 -18.15 4.05 0.85
CA PHE A 198 -16.94 3.79 0.04
C PHE A 198 -16.89 4.56 -1.29
N PHE A 199 -17.63 5.66 -1.42
CA PHE A 199 -17.67 6.50 -2.63
C PHE A 199 -16.33 7.16 -3.03
N ARG A 200 -15.36 7.19 -2.11
CA ARG A 200 -13.99 7.70 -2.32
C ARG A 200 -12.95 6.60 -2.55
N LEU A 201 -13.36 5.33 -2.59
CA LEU A 201 -12.43 4.21 -2.61
C LEU A 201 -11.72 4.10 -3.98
N LEU A 202 -10.40 4.20 -3.95
CA LEU A 202 -9.52 4.18 -5.12
C LEU A 202 -8.80 2.83 -5.27
N SER A 203 -8.54 2.14 -4.16
CA SER A 203 -7.83 0.86 -4.13
C SER A 203 -8.52 -0.11 -3.17
N LEU A 204 -8.82 -1.32 -3.67
CA LEU A 204 -9.47 -2.40 -2.94
C LEU A 204 -8.68 -3.69 -3.15
N ASN A 205 -8.13 -4.24 -2.07
CA ASN A 205 -7.45 -5.53 -2.08
C ASN A 205 -8.35 -6.61 -1.46
N LEU A 206 -8.72 -7.61 -2.27
CA LEU A 206 -9.55 -8.77 -1.91
C LEU A 206 -8.79 -10.09 -2.18
N ARG A 207 -7.46 -10.04 -2.23
CA ARG A 207 -6.60 -11.21 -2.42
C ARG A 207 -6.88 -12.29 -1.37
N ASN A 208 -6.90 -13.55 -1.79
CA ASN A 208 -7.17 -14.71 -0.92
C ASN A 208 -8.52 -14.62 -0.17
N CYS A 209 -9.54 -14.04 -0.79
CA CYS A 209 -10.91 -14.00 -0.29
C CYS A 209 -11.86 -14.72 -1.27
N LEU A 210 -12.72 -15.59 -0.78
CA LEU A 210 -13.58 -16.49 -1.56
C LEU A 210 -14.84 -15.77 -2.07
N VAL A 211 -14.65 -14.65 -2.78
CA VAL A 211 -15.73 -13.76 -3.23
C VAL A 211 -16.41 -14.27 -4.51
N GLY A 212 -15.68 -15.01 -5.35
CA GLY A 212 -16.18 -15.68 -6.54
C GLY A 212 -16.82 -14.76 -7.59
N ASP A 213 -17.51 -15.38 -8.54
CA ASP A 213 -18.24 -14.68 -9.61
C ASP A 213 -19.36 -13.77 -9.07
N GLU A 214 -20.04 -14.19 -8.01
CA GLU A 214 -21.15 -13.42 -7.43
C GLU A 214 -20.66 -12.17 -6.69
N GLY A 215 -19.55 -12.24 -5.93
CA GLY A 215 -18.94 -11.07 -5.30
C GLY A 215 -18.34 -10.10 -6.32
N ALA A 216 -17.74 -10.62 -7.40
CA ALA A 216 -17.27 -9.80 -8.52
C ALA A 216 -18.43 -9.07 -9.22
N LYS A 217 -19.56 -9.74 -9.43
CA LYS A 217 -20.80 -9.16 -9.99
C LYS A 217 -21.41 -8.08 -9.09
N GLN A 218 -21.46 -8.31 -7.77
CA GLN A 218 -21.96 -7.32 -6.81
C GLN A 218 -21.09 -6.06 -6.79
N LEU A 219 -19.76 -6.20 -6.80
CA LEU A 219 -18.83 -5.09 -6.94
C LEU A 219 -19.05 -4.33 -8.27
N SER A 220 -19.22 -5.06 -9.37
CA SER A 220 -19.47 -4.48 -10.70
C SER A 220 -20.79 -3.70 -10.80
N GLN A 221 -21.77 -4.04 -9.96
CA GLN A 221 -23.08 -3.37 -9.86
C GLN A 221 -23.13 -2.25 -8.81
N SER A 222 -22.06 -2.03 -8.01
CA SER A 222 -22.02 -1.00 -6.97
C SER A 222 -22.25 0.40 -7.54
N GLN A 223 -23.27 1.11 -7.04
CA GLN A 223 -23.52 2.51 -7.40
C GLN A 223 -22.61 3.49 -6.65
N PHE A 224 -21.89 3.02 -5.63
CA PHE A 224 -21.05 3.84 -4.75
C PHE A 224 -19.57 3.71 -5.09
N ILE A 225 -19.06 2.48 -5.28
CA ILE A 225 -17.65 2.20 -5.59
C ILE A 225 -17.40 2.47 -7.09
N THR A 226 -17.36 3.75 -7.46
CA THR A 226 -17.24 4.24 -8.85
C THR A 226 -15.87 4.85 -9.16
N GLN A 227 -15.06 5.12 -8.14
CA GLN A 227 -13.74 5.76 -8.25
C GLN A 227 -12.58 4.75 -8.23
N LEU A 228 -12.88 3.45 -8.33
CA LEU A 228 -11.89 2.40 -8.14
C LEU A 228 -10.89 2.38 -9.30
N THR A 229 -9.61 2.50 -8.96
CA THR A 229 -8.47 2.50 -9.89
C THR A 229 -7.60 1.25 -9.77
N HIS A 230 -7.56 0.64 -8.58
CA HIS A 230 -6.79 -0.55 -8.28
C HIS A 230 -7.70 -1.61 -7.66
N LEU A 231 -7.76 -2.79 -8.27
CA LEU A 231 -8.53 -3.93 -7.79
C LEU A 231 -7.66 -5.18 -7.82
N ASP A 232 -7.49 -5.82 -6.67
CA ASP A 232 -6.81 -7.10 -6.53
C ASP A 232 -7.83 -8.19 -6.14
N LEU A 233 -8.00 -9.16 -7.03
CA LEU A 233 -8.85 -10.34 -6.91
C LEU A 233 -8.00 -11.63 -7.03
N THR A 234 -6.73 -11.57 -6.64
CA THR A 234 -5.79 -12.70 -6.70
C THR A 234 -6.23 -13.83 -5.77
N PHE A 235 -6.27 -15.07 -6.24
CA PHE A 235 -6.83 -16.23 -5.52
C PHE A 235 -8.33 -16.08 -5.12
N SER A 236 -9.09 -15.18 -5.73
CA SER A 236 -10.45 -14.86 -5.26
C SER A 236 -11.58 -15.69 -5.92
N GLN A 237 -11.24 -16.80 -6.57
CA GLN A 237 -12.15 -17.74 -7.26
C GLN A 237 -13.04 -17.11 -8.34
N VAL A 238 -12.57 -16.04 -8.98
CA VAL A 238 -13.28 -15.41 -10.10
C VAL A 238 -13.11 -16.26 -11.37
N GLY A 239 -14.22 -16.52 -12.05
CA GLY A 239 -14.34 -17.28 -13.29
C GLY A 239 -14.98 -16.45 -14.40
N LEU A 240 -15.69 -17.10 -15.32
CA LEU A 240 -16.21 -16.44 -16.53
C LEU A 240 -17.33 -15.44 -16.24
N GLU A 241 -18.25 -15.72 -15.31
CA GLU A 241 -19.41 -14.84 -15.08
C GLU A 241 -19.03 -13.59 -14.28
N GLY A 242 -18.05 -13.69 -13.38
CA GLY A 242 -17.44 -12.56 -12.69
C GLY A 242 -16.68 -11.68 -13.68
N ILE A 243 -15.88 -12.28 -14.58
CA ILE A 243 -15.19 -11.54 -15.64
C ILE A 243 -16.17 -10.85 -16.60
N LYS A 244 -17.25 -11.50 -17.04
CA LYS A 244 -18.34 -10.85 -17.80
C LYS A 244 -18.92 -9.67 -17.03
N SER A 245 -19.16 -9.83 -15.73
CA SER A 245 -19.77 -8.79 -14.90
C SER A 245 -18.84 -7.59 -14.71
N LEU A 246 -17.54 -7.81 -14.48
CA LEU A 246 -16.51 -6.77 -14.41
C LEU A 246 -16.36 -6.06 -15.76
N SER A 247 -16.26 -6.83 -16.86
CA SER A 247 -16.07 -6.32 -18.23
C SER A 247 -17.22 -5.43 -18.72
N ASN A 248 -18.44 -5.66 -18.22
CA ASN A 248 -19.63 -4.87 -18.57
C ASN A 248 -19.96 -3.75 -17.55
N SER A 249 -19.13 -3.54 -16.53
CA SER A 249 -19.39 -2.49 -15.53
C SER A 249 -18.90 -1.11 -15.96
N ARG A 250 -19.85 -0.19 -16.12
CA ARG A 250 -19.58 1.25 -16.27
C ARG A 250 -18.94 1.85 -15.02
N ASN A 251 -19.28 1.32 -13.84
CA ASN A 251 -18.87 1.87 -12.54
C ASN A 251 -17.39 1.58 -12.26
N LEU A 252 -16.85 0.51 -12.85
CA LEU A 252 -15.43 0.13 -12.77
C LEU A 252 -14.59 0.65 -13.95
N SER A 253 -15.09 1.63 -14.72
CA SER A 253 -14.37 2.19 -15.88
C SER A 253 -13.10 2.99 -15.55
N ASN A 254 -12.88 3.28 -14.27
CA ASN A 254 -11.68 3.97 -13.77
C ASN A 254 -10.52 3.00 -13.43
N ILE A 255 -10.69 1.69 -13.59
CA ILE A 255 -9.63 0.72 -13.27
C ILE A 255 -8.41 0.90 -14.17
N ILE A 256 -7.25 1.07 -13.53
CA ILE A 256 -5.91 1.22 -14.09
C ILE A 256 -5.09 -0.06 -13.82
N HIS A 257 -5.28 -0.67 -12.65
CA HIS A 257 -4.62 -1.91 -12.23
C HIS A 257 -5.65 -2.97 -11.85
N LEU A 258 -5.58 -4.12 -12.50
CA LEU A 258 -6.41 -5.29 -12.22
C LEU A 258 -5.53 -6.53 -12.04
N ASP A 259 -5.48 -7.05 -10.83
CA ASP A 259 -4.88 -8.36 -10.55
C ASP A 259 -5.97 -9.42 -10.43
N LEU A 260 -5.84 -10.43 -11.27
CA LEU A 260 -6.71 -11.59 -11.39
C LEU A 260 -5.87 -12.88 -11.43
N SER A 261 -4.65 -12.85 -10.87
CA SER A 261 -3.80 -14.03 -10.85
C SER A 261 -4.37 -15.15 -9.96
N HIS A 262 -4.06 -16.39 -10.32
CA HIS A 262 -4.62 -17.59 -9.67
C HIS A 262 -6.16 -17.66 -9.67
N CYS A 263 -6.83 -17.07 -10.66
CA CYS A 263 -8.26 -17.20 -10.89
C CYS A 263 -8.58 -18.22 -11.99
N GLU A 264 -9.86 -18.61 -12.12
CA GLU A 264 -10.32 -19.65 -13.05
C GLU A 264 -10.59 -19.09 -14.47
N ILE A 265 -9.77 -18.14 -14.90
CA ILE A 265 -9.94 -17.44 -16.17
C ILE A 265 -9.45 -18.32 -17.31
N THR A 266 -10.25 -18.41 -18.37
CA THR A 266 -9.99 -19.14 -19.62
C THR A 266 -9.92 -18.16 -20.80
N ASP A 267 -9.66 -18.66 -22.01
CA ASP A 267 -9.67 -17.87 -23.25
C ASP A 267 -11.00 -17.14 -23.49
N ASN A 268 -12.12 -17.71 -23.04
CA ASN A 268 -13.42 -17.02 -23.07
C ASN A 268 -13.46 -15.81 -22.10
N GLY A 269 -12.75 -15.87 -20.97
CA GLY A 269 -12.65 -14.75 -20.03
C GLY A 269 -11.76 -13.63 -20.57
N THR A 270 -10.61 -13.95 -21.17
CA THR A 270 -9.74 -12.94 -21.80
C THR A 270 -10.39 -12.31 -23.03
N LYS A 271 -11.22 -13.04 -23.78
CA LYS A 271 -12.10 -12.48 -24.81
C LYS A 271 -13.03 -11.40 -24.27
N GLN A 272 -13.69 -11.65 -23.13
CA GLN A 272 -14.59 -10.67 -22.49
C GLN A 272 -13.83 -9.42 -22.00
N LEU A 273 -12.67 -9.60 -21.33
CA LEU A 273 -11.81 -8.48 -20.92
C LEU A 273 -11.37 -7.64 -22.13
N SER A 274 -10.93 -8.32 -23.20
CA SER A 274 -10.42 -7.69 -24.43
C SER A 274 -11.50 -6.95 -25.21
N SER A 275 -12.77 -7.35 -25.08
CA SER A 275 -13.93 -6.68 -25.68
C SER A 275 -14.60 -5.64 -24.76
N SER A 276 -14.07 -5.39 -23.54
CA SER A 276 -14.66 -4.41 -22.62
C SER A 276 -14.36 -2.97 -23.07
N PRO A 277 -15.37 -2.13 -23.38
CA PRO A 277 -15.14 -0.70 -23.61
C PRO A 277 -14.81 0.05 -22.31
N TYR A 278 -15.19 -0.52 -21.15
CA TYR A 278 -15.06 0.13 -19.85
C TYR A 278 -13.67 -0.05 -19.24
N LEU A 279 -12.97 -1.16 -19.50
CA LEU A 279 -11.59 -1.38 -19.04
C LEU A 279 -10.53 -0.69 -19.93
N SER A 280 -10.90 0.35 -20.68
CA SER A 280 -10.00 1.08 -21.59
C SER A 280 -8.99 2.01 -20.89
N ASN A 281 -9.05 2.11 -19.56
CA ASN A 281 -8.04 2.79 -18.73
C ASN A 281 -6.96 1.85 -18.17
N LEU A 282 -7.07 0.54 -18.41
CA LEU A 282 -6.20 -0.47 -17.83
C LEU A 282 -4.76 -0.36 -18.35
N THR A 283 -3.81 -0.06 -17.46
CA THR A 283 -2.37 -0.05 -17.77
C THR A 283 -1.65 -1.30 -17.27
N ASN A 284 -2.22 -1.99 -16.28
CA ASN A 284 -1.64 -3.15 -15.61
C ASN A 284 -2.67 -4.27 -15.48
N LEU A 285 -2.41 -5.41 -16.14
CA LEU A 285 -3.23 -6.62 -16.06
C LEU A 285 -2.36 -7.81 -15.67
N ASN A 286 -2.73 -8.48 -14.58
CA ASN A 286 -2.09 -9.72 -14.15
C ASN A 286 -3.07 -10.90 -14.25
N LEU A 287 -2.70 -11.90 -15.05
CA LEU A 287 -3.43 -13.16 -15.27
C LEU A 287 -2.50 -14.38 -15.05
N THR A 288 -1.49 -14.22 -14.19
CA THR A 288 -0.54 -15.29 -13.83
C THR A 288 -1.28 -16.50 -13.25
N PHE A 289 -0.88 -17.72 -13.60
CA PHE A 289 -1.51 -18.97 -13.16
C PHE A 289 -3.02 -19.13 -13.50
N CYS A 290 -3.50 -18.46 -14.55
CA CYS A 290 -4.83 -18.68 -15.10
C CYS A 290 -4.86 -19.84 -16.13
N LYS A 291 -6.06 -20.32 -16.47
CA LYS A 291 -6.28 -21.44 -17.42
C LYS A 291 -6.27 -20.96 -18.88
N LEU A 292 -5.29 -20.13 -19.26
CA LEU A 292 -5.21 -19.51 -20.60
C LEU A 292 -4.45 -20.39 -21.59
N GLY A 293 -4.90 -20.40 -22.84
CA GLY A 293 -4.24 -20.96 -24.02
C GLY A 293 -3.92 -19.91 -25.09
N PRO A 294 -3.44 -20.32 -26.27
CA PRO A 294 -2.99 -19.41 -27.32
C PRO A 294 -4.00 -18.34 -27.74
N GLU A 295 -5.29 -18.68 -27.78
CA GLU A 295 -6.38 -17.76 -28.15
C GLU A 295 -6.43 -16.52 -27.26
N SER A 296 -6.11 -16.62 -25.96
CA SER A 296 -6.01 -15.45 -25.08
C SER A 296 -5.04 -14.38 -25.60
N SER A 297 -3.94 -14.80 -26.20
CA SER A 297 -2.95 -13.87 -26.74
C SER A 297 -3.45 -13.21 -28.01
N GLN A 298 -4.22 -13.94 -28.84
CA GLN A 298 -4.91 -13.35 -29.97
C GLN A 298 -5.99 -12.36 -29.54
N PHE A 299 -6.80 -12.63 -28.50
CA PHE A 299 -7.82 -11.68 -28.04
C PHE A 299 -7.21 -10.41 -27.42
N ILE A 300 -6.18 -10.56 -26.57
CA ILE A 300 -5.49 -9.42 -25.93
C ILE A 300 -4.70 -8.63 -26.96
N ALA A 301 -4.11 -9.29 -27.97
CA ALA A 301 -3.63 -8.61 -29.16
C ALA A 301 -4.82 -7.89 -29.83
N GLU A 302 -5.79 -8.61 -30.40
CA GLU A 302 -7.03 -8.16 -31.05
C GLU A 302 -7.63 -6.84 -30.49
N SER A 303 -7.70 -6.72 -29.17
CA SER A 303 -8.35 -5.62 -28.42
C SER A 303 -8.06 -4.20 -28.91
N PHE A 304 -9.11 -3.47 -29.28
CA PHE A 304 -9.08 -2.02 -29.49
C PHE A 304 -9.16 -1.22 -28.18
N HIS A 305 -9.59 -1.85 -27.09
CA HIS A 305 -9.85 -1.19 -25.80
C HIS A 305 -8.65 -1.22 -24.86
N LEU A 306 -7.87 -2.30 -24.84
CA LEU A 306 -6.66 -2.43 -24.01
C LEU A 306 -5.44 -1.67 -24.59
N ASN A 307 -5.68 -0.55 -25.27
CA ASN A 307 -4.65 0.23 -25.96
C ASN A 307 -3.71 1.02 -25.02
N LYS A 308 -4.09 1.20 -23.75
CA LYS A 308 -3.24 1.78 -22.69
C LYS A 308 -2.46 0.74 -21.89
N LEU A 309 -2.55 -0.55 -22.24
CA LEU A 309 -1.90 -1.62 -21.47
C LEU A 309 -0.37 -1.52 -21.61
N ILE A 310 0.32 -1.36 -20.48
CA ILE A 310 1.79 -1.23 -20.38
C ILE A 310 2.38 -2.49 -19.76
N ASN A 311 1.72 -3.10 -18.78
CA ASN A 311 2.22 -4.29 -18.08
C ASN A 311 1.19 -5.41 -18.20
N LEU A 312 1.59 -6.52 -18.80
CA LEU A 312 0.77 -7.72 -18.94
C LEU A 312 1.56 -8.94 -18.44
N ASN A 313 1.04 -9.59 -17.41
CA ASN A 313 1.64 -10.82 -16.89
C ASN A 313 0.76 -12.03 -17.20
N LEU A 314 1.28 -12.95 -18.01
CA LEU A 314 0.65 -14.22 -18.40
C LEU A 314 1.52 -15.41 -17.96
N SER A 315 2.35 -15.22 -16.93
CA SER A 315 3.27 -16.28 -16.48
C SER A 315 2.51 -17.50 -15.96
N TYR A 316 3.08 -18.69 -16.20
CA TYR A 316 2.50 -19.98 -15.81
C TYR A 316 1.14 -20.30 -16.46
N CYS A 317 0.84 -19.67 -17.60
CA CYS A 317 -0.25 -20.03 -18.50
C CYS A 317 0.27 -20.87 -19.69
N LYS A 318 -0.63 -21.48 -20.48
CA LYS A 318 -0.26 -22.27 -21.68
C LYS A 318 -0.05 -21.38 -22.91
N ILE A 319 0.79 -20.35 -22.77
CA ILE A 319 1.15 -19.41 -23.84
C ILE A 319 2.55 -19.75 -24.37
N GLY A 320 2.67 -19.90 -25.69
CA GLY A 320 3.93 -20.20 -26.35
C GLY A 320 4.77 -18.96 -26.70
N TYR A 321 5.88 -19.21 -27.38
CA TYR A 321 6.83 -18.16 -27.78
C TYR A 321 6.27 -17.25 -28.89
N GLU A 322 5.60 -17.81 -29.90
CA GLU A 322 5.05 -17.03 -31.01
C GLU A 322 3.88 -16.15 -30.58
N GLU A 323 3.09 -16.59 -29.59
CA GLU A 323 2.03 -15.80 -28.98
C GLU A 323 2.58 -14.61 -28.16
N MET A 324 3.63 -14.84 -27.37
CA MET A 324 4.32 -13.76 -26.64
C MET A 324 4.97 -12.75 -27.59
N LYS A 325 5.53 -13.23 -28.70
CA LYS A 325 6.09 -12.42 -29.77
C LYS A 325 5.01 -11.59 -30.47
N MET A 326 3.84 -12.16 -30.76
CA MET A 326 2.67 -11.45 -31.29
C MET A 326 2.23 -10.30 -30.36
N LEU A 327 2.11 -10.57 -29.05
CA LEU A 327 1.75 -9.54 -28.06
C LEU A 327 2.78 -8.41 -28.02
N SER A 328 4.08 -8.75 -27.97
CA SER A 328 5.17 -7.76 -27.96
C SER A 328 5.24 -6.90 -29.23
N ALA A 329 4.83 -7.44 -30.38
CA ALA A 329 4.85 -6.74 -31.66
C ALA A 329 3.75 -5.68 -31.77
N ARG A 330 2.61 -5.84 -31.07
CA ARG A 330 1.48 -4.91 -31.18
C ARG A 330 1.73 -3.56 -30.47
N VAL A 331 2.42 -3.57 -29.34
CA VAL A 331 2.54 -2.40 -28.47
C VAL A 331 3.98 -2.23 -28.01
N LYS A 332 4.68 -1.22 -28.55
CA LYS A 332 6.11 -0.92 -28.25
C LYS A 332 6.42 -0.66 -26.76
N HIS A 333 5.40 -0.41 -25.96
CA HIS A 333 5.50 -0.15 -24.52
C HIS A 333 4.98 -1.29 -23.64
N LEU A 334 4.46 -2.38 -24.23
CA LEU A 334 3.89 -3.50 -23.50
C LEU A 334 5.00 -4.43 -23.02
N VAL A 335 5.23 -4.41 -21.71
CA VAL A 335 6.06 -5.38 -21.00
C VAL A 335 5.22 -6.63 -20.75
N CYS A 336 5.34 -7.61 -21.66
CA CYS A 336 4.83 -8.95 -21.46
C CYS A 336 5.79 -9.76 -20.59
N VAL A 337 5.29 -10.35 -19.51
CA VAL A 337 6.02 -11.36 -18.73
C VAL A 337 5.32 -12.71 -18.88
N GLY A 338 6.07 -13.70 -19.33
CA GLY A 338 5.60 -15.06 -19.52
C GLY A 338 6.72 -16.06 -19.26
N SER A 339 6.45 -17.05 -18.40
CA SER A 339 7.25 -18.27 -18.32
C SER A 339 6.75 -19.25 -19.38
N THR A 340 7.56 -19.46 -20.43
CA THR A 340 7.30 -20.53 -21.41
C THR A 340 7.45 -21.88 -20.71
N VAL A 341 6.32 -22.54 -20.42
CA VAL A 341 6.33 -23.94 -20.00
C VAL A 341 6.68 -24.78 -21.21
N VAL A 342 7.99 -24.98 -21.44
CA VAL A 342 8.48 -25.96 -22.40
C VAL A 342 8.11 -27.34 -21.85
N ASN A 343 6.94 -27.84 -22.27
CA ASN A 343 6.56 -29.23 -22.06
C ASN A 343 7.50 -30.12 -22.87
N HIS A 344 8.68 -30.41 -22.30
CA HIS A 344 9.46 -31.56 -22.66
C HIS A 344 8.69 -32.81 -22.23
N SER A 345 7.73 -33.22 -23.06
CA SER A 345 7.18 -34.58 -23.09
C SER A 345 8.24 -35.54 -23.64
N VAL A 346 9.40 -35.59 -22.98
CA VAL A 346 10.41 -36.63 -23.18
C VAL A 346 9.84 -37.87 -22.50
N GLY A 347 9.28 -38.76 -23.32
CA GLY A 347 8.93 -40.10 -22.86
C GLY A 347 10.15 -40.76 -22.22
N ARG A 348 9.94 -41.48 -21.11
CA ARG A 348 11.01 -42.19 -20.39
C ARG A 348 11.60 -43.31 -21.24
N ASN A 349 12.54 -42.98 -22.11
CA ASN A 349 13.54 -43.92 -22.60
C ASN A 349 14.84 -43.66 -21.88
N LYS A 350 15.38 -44.72 -21.29
CA LYS A 350 16.77 -44.78 -20.85
C LYS A 350 17.62 -44.70 -22.12
N ASP A 351 18.67 -43.87 -22.11
CA ASP A 351 20.05 -44.36 -22.18
C ASP A 351 21.05 -43.19 -22.20
N SER A 352 22.27 -43.48 -21.81
CA SER A 352 23.34 -42.52 -21.54
C SER A 352 24.28 -42.34 -22.74
N SER A 353 24.58 -41.09 -23.14
CA SER A 353 25.95 -40.64 -23.47
C SER A 353 26.02 -39.19 -23.97
N THR A 354 26.87 -38.39 -23.31
CA THR A 354 27.79 -37.34 -23.82
C THR A 354 27.57 -36.67 -25.21
N VAL A 355 27.62 -35.32 -25.26
CA VAL A 355 28.65 -34.48 -25.95
C VAL A 355 28.14 -33.05 -26.34
N SER A 356 29.02 -32.06 -26.13
CA SER A 356 29.15 -30.71 -26.74
C SER A 356 28.10 -29.60 -26.59
N ASN A 357 28.61 -28.45 -26.13
CA ASN A 357 28.10 -27.11 -26.40
C ASN A 357 28.06 -26.79 -27.91
N THR A 358 27.07 -26.01 -28.34
CA THR A 358 27.23 -25.01 -29.42
C THR A 358 26.58 -23.70 -29.02
N VAL A 359 27.39 -22.65 -28.87
CA VAL A 359 26.95 -21.26 -28.71
C VAL A 359 26.54 -20.72 -30.09
N SER A 360 25.45 -19.94 -30.15
CA SER A 360 25.09 -19.16 -31.35
C SER A 360 24.62 -17.75 -30.99
N THR A 361 25.35 -16.75 -31.47
CA THR A 361 25.07 -15.30 -31.42
C THR A 361 24.37 -14.87 -32.72
N ALA A 362 23.53 -13.83 -32.82
CA ALA A 362 23.24 -12.62 -32.03
C ALA A 362 21.78 -12.16 -32.37
N PRO A 363 21.22 -11.01 -31.89
CA PRO A 363 21.77 -9.96 -31.04
C PRO A 363 20.92 -9.58 -29.80
N HIS A 364 21.47 -8.69 -28.98
CA HIS A 364 20.89 -8.23 -27.72
C HIS A 364 19.70 -7.27 -27.90
N THR A 365 18.55 -7.62 -27.31
CA THR A 365 17.65 -6.65 -26.68
C THR A 365 17.60 -6.97 -25.20
N THR A 366 18.17 -6.11 -24.36
CA THR A 366 18.41 -6.40 -22.93
C THR A 366 17.11 -6.40 -22.13
N ILE A 367 16.47 -7.57 -22.00
CA ILE A 367 15.48 -7.80 -20.94
C ILE A 367 16.22 -7.75 -19.60
N ARG A 368 16.04 -6.65 -18.86
CA ARG A 368 16.49 -6.55 -17.46
C ARG A 368 15.66 -7.52 -16.61
N MET A 369 16.17 -8.74 -16.42
CA MET A 369 15.71 -9.60 -15.34
C MET A 369 16.06 -8.93 -14.01
N LEU A 370 15.04 -8.41 -13.32
CA LEU A 370 15.17 -8.07 -11.90
C LEU A 370 15.31 -9.38 -11.11
N GLN A 371 16.49 -9.62 -10.55
CA GLN A 371 16.69 -10.74 -9.64
C GLN A 371 15.83 -10.56 -8.38
N PRO A 372 15.19 -11.62 -7.85
CA PRO A 372 14.52 -11.58 -6.56
C PRO A 372 15.56 -11.56 -5.44
N ALA A 373 15.85 -10.37 -4.91
CA ALA A 373 16.81 -10.20 -3.82
C ALA A 373 16.14 -10.25 -2.43
N MET A 374 16.36 -11.39 -1.77
CA MET A 374 16.42 -11.60 -0.31
C MET A 374 15.11 -11.48 0.52
N LEU A 375 14.54 -12.65 0.77
CA LEU A 375 13.95 -13.00 2.07
C LEU A 375 15.09 -13.30 3.07
N CYS A 376 15.26 -12.45 4.08
CA CYS A 376 15.86 -12.72 5.39
C CYS A 376 15.34 -11.66 6.39
#